data_AF-A0A662IJT3-F1
#
_entry.id   AF-A0A662IJT3-F1
#
_cell.length_a   1.000
_cell.length_b   1.000
_cell.length_c   1.000
_cell.angle_alpha   90.00
_cell.angle_beta   90.00
_cell.angle_gamma   90.00
#
_symmetry.space_group_name_H-M   'P 1'
#
loop_
_entity.id
_entity.type
_entity.pdbx_description
1 polymer ?
#
loop_
_entity_poly.entity_id
_entity_poly.type
_entity_poly.pdbx_seq_one_letter_code
_entity_poly.pdbx_strand_id
1 'polypeptide(L)'
;MDVYSFIAEVVFITSSGALSPGPLSIATFSEGAKRGWISGFFAALGHTAVELPLVILLAIGLSSTVAIEENRKLIALLGGISLLIYSTLELIGAIKMWRGKSEMKTKTGYRGGFYVGIVLSAL
;
A
#
# COMPACT_ATOMS: atom_id res chain seq x y z
N MET A 1 -28.80 8.82 -9.97
CA MET A 1 -27.58 8.56 -10.74
C MET A 1 -27.85 7.40 -11.67
N ASP A 2 -27.55 7.54 -12.96
CA ASP A 2 -27.61 6.41 -13.89
C ASP A 2 -26.44 5.44 -13.60
N VAL A 3 -26.62 4.15 -13.90
CA VAL A 3 -25.61 3.10 -13.63
C VAL A 3 -24.27 3.42 -14.30
N TYR A 4 -24.29 3.97 -15.51
CA TYR A 4 -23.08 4.40 -16.22
C TYR A 4 -22.34 5.53 -15.50
N SER A 5 -23.08 6.50 -14.96
CA SER A 5 -22.50 7.60 -14.18
C SER A 5 -21.88 7.08 -12.88
N PHE A 6 -22.53 6.13 -12.21
CA PHE A 6 -21.99 5.51 -11.00
C PHE A 6 -20.69 4.72 -11.28
N ILE A 7 -20.66 3.91 -12.35
CA ILE A 7 -19.44 3.18 -12.74
C ILE A 7 -18.30 4.15 -13.04
N ALA A 8 -18.58 5.21 -13.81
CA ALA A 8 -17.58 6.22 -14.13
C ALA A 8 -17.02 6.86 -12.85
N GLU A 9 -17.91 7.28 -11.94
CA GLU A 9 -17.54 7.88 -10.65
C GLU A 9 -16.64 6.94 -9.83
N VAL A 10 -17.03 5.68 -9.66
CA VAL A 10 -16.24 4.69 -8.91
C VAL A 10 -14.86 4.51 -9.54
N VAL A 11 -14.78 4.37 -10.87
CA VAL A 11 -13.49 4.21 -11.57
C VAL A 11 -12.61 5.44 -11.38
N PHE A 12 -13.13 6.65 -11.56
CA PHE A 12 -12.33 7.88 -11.44
C PHE A 12 -11.85 8.12 -10.00
N ILE A 13 -12.72 7.94 -9.01
CA ILE A 13 -12.39 8.16 -7.60
C ILE A 13 -11.36 7.11 -7.13
N THR A 14 -11.60 5.83 -7.41
CA THR A 14 -10.69 4.76 -6.98
C THR A 14 -9.34 4.83 -7.70
N SER A 15 -9.33 5.14 -8.99
CA SER A 15 -8.09 5.35 -9.75
C SER A 15 -7.30 6.55 -9.22
N SER A 16 -7.97 7.64 -8.85
CA SER A 16 -7.30 8.79 -8.22
C SER A 16 -6.64 8.41 -6.89
N GLY A 17 -7.29 7.56 -6.08
CA GLY A 17 -6.71 7.05 -4.84
C GLY A 17 -5.51 6.14 -5.08
N ALA A 18 -5.65 5.17 -5.98
CA ALA A 18 -4.58 4.22 -6.33
C ALA A 18 -3.37 4.88 -7.00
N LEU A 19 -3.58 5.98 -7.74
CA LEU A 19 -2.52 6.75 -8.40
C LEU A 19 -1.89 7.80 -7.47
N SER A 20 -2.41 7.99 -6.26
CA SER A 20 -1.79 8.89 -5.28
C SER A 20 -0.34 8.46 -5.03
N PRO A 21 0.64 9.37 -5.15
CA PRO A 21 2.04 9.03 -5.00
C PRO A 21 2.30 8.63 -3.54
N GLY A 22 2.52 7.35 -3.33
CA GLY A 22 2.83 6.77 -2.04
C GLY A 22 3.71 5.52 -2.17
N PRO A 23 4.15 4.97 -1.03
CA PRO A 23 5.00 3.79 -0.97
C PRO A 23 4.54 2.62 -1.84
N LEU A 24 3.26 2.23 -1.69
CA LEU A 24 2.66 1.11 -2.42
C LEU A 24 2.56 1.39 -3.91
N SER A 25 2.17 2.60 -4.30
CA SER A 25 2.07 3.03 -5.70
C SER A 25 3.44 3.00 -6.38
N ILE A 26 4.48 3.57 -5.74
CA ILE A 26 5.85 3.61 -6.25
C ILE A 26 6.42 2.18 -6.39
N ALA A 27 6.23 1.34 -5.38
CA ALA A 27 6.68 -0.04 -5.41
C ALA A 27 5.97 -0.85 -6.52
N THR A 28 4.67 -0.61 -6.71
CA THR A 28 3.87 -1.24 -7.77
C THR A 28 4.31 -0.80 -9.17
N PHE A 29 4.61 0.50 -9.36
CA PHE A 29 5.21 1.01 -10.61
C PHE A 29 6.58 0.38 -10.88
N SER A 30 7.44 0.28 -9.86
CA SER A 30 8.79 -0.31 -9.99
C SER A 30 8.73 -1.79 -10.36
N GLU A 31 7.83 -2.56 -9.75
CA GLU A 31 7.60 -3.96 -10.11
C GLU A 31 6.94 -4.10 -11.47
N GLY A 32 5.97 -3.24 -11.81
CA GLY A 32 5.31 -3.18 -13.11
C GLY A 32 6.27 -2.91 -14.26
N ALA A 33 7.23 -2.01 -14.06
CA ALA A 33 8.28 -1.71 -15.03
C ALA A 33 9.19 -2.93 -15.30
N LYS A 34 9.37 -3.82 -14.31
CA LYS A 34 10.23 -5.01 -14.43
C LYS A 34 9.50 -6.25 -14.91
N ARG A 35 8.23 -6.42 -14.54
CA ARG A 35 7.46 -7.68 -14.69
C ARG A 35 6.15 -7.53 -15.46
N GLY A 36 5.85 -6.33 -15.95
CA GLY A 36 4.64 -6.00 -16.69
C GLY A 36 3.41 -5.83 -15.80
N TRP A 37 2.27 -5.58 -16.45
CA TRP A 37 0.99 -5.27 -15.79
C TRP A 37 0.51 -6.31 -14.76
N ILE A 38 0.89 -7.57 -14.92
CA ILE A 38 0.53 -8.68 -14.03
C ILE A 38 1.03 -8.47 -12.60
N SER A 39 2.19 -7.84 -12.39
CA SER A 39 2.66 -7.55 -11.03
C SER A 39 1.78 -6.54 -10.32
N GLY A 40 1.19 -5.59 -11.05
CA GLY A 40 0.22 -4.62 -10.52
C GLY A 40 -1.05 -5.30 -10.06
N PHE A 41 -1.55 -6.27 -10.84
CA PHE A 41 -2.70 -7.09 -10.43
C PHE A 41 -2.42 -7.88 -9.15
N PHE A 42 -1.26 -8.53 -9.05
CA PHE A 42 -0.88 -9.24 -7.83
C PHE A 42 -0.68 -8.31 -6.62
N ALA A 43 -0.17 -7.09 -6.82
CA ALA A 43 -0.06 -6.10 -5.77
C ALA A 43 -1.43 -5.66 -5.25
N ALA A 44 -2.38 -5.40 -6.15
CA ALA A 44 -3.77 -5.08 -5.79
C ALA A 44 -4.44 -6.22 -5.00
N LEU A 45 -4.21 -7.48 -5.39
CA LEU A 45 -4.68 -8.65 -4.64
C LEU A 45 -4.08 -8.72 -3.24
N GLY A 46 -2.77 -8.47 -3.11
CA GLY A 46 -2.08 -8.46 -1.81
C GLY A 46 -2.59 -7.35 -0.89
N HIS A 47 -2.82 -6.16 -1.45
CA HIS A 47 -3.41 -5.01 -0.75
C HIS A 47 -4.82 -5.33 -0.24
N THR A 48 -5.68 -5.83 -1.13
CA THR A 48 -7.05 -6.23 -0.83
C THR A 48 -7.11 -7.33 0.25
N ALA A 49 -6.15 -8.27 0.24
CA ALA A 49 -6.10 -9.36 1.21
C ALA A 49 -5.85 -8.88 2.66
N VAL A 50 -5.22 -7.73 2.86
CA VAL A 50 -5.00 -7.13 4.19
C VAL A 50 -6.14 -6.20 4.57
N GLU A 51 -6.58 -5.36 3.63
CA GLU A 51 -7.60 -4.34 3.92
C GLU A 51 -9.00 -4.93 4.08
N LEU A 52 -9.41 -5.91 3.27
CA LEU A 52 -10.77 -6.46 3.37
C LEU A 52 -11.08 -7.05 4.76
N PRO A 53 -10.21 -7.89 5.35
CA PRO A 53 -10.42 -8.35 6.73
C PRO A 53 -10.55 -7.19 7.71
N LEU A 54 -9.68 -6.17 7.62
CA LEU A 54 -9.73 -5.01 8.51
C LEU A 54 -11.07 -4.26 8.39
N VAL A 55 -11.53 -4.00 7.16
CA VAL A 55 -12.81 -3.33 6.89
C VAL A 55 -13.98 -4.14 7.43
N ILE A 56 -13.97 -5.47 7.27
CA ILE A 56 -14.98 -6.36 7.84
C ILE A 56 -14.98 -6.29 9.38
N LEU A 57 -13.81 -6.32 10.02
CA LEU A 57 -13.70 -6.17 11.47
C LEU A 57 -14.24 -4.83 11.96
N LEU A 58 -13.90 -3.74 11.27
CA LEU A 58 -14.40 -2.40 11.57
C LEU A 58 -15.92 -2.31 11.42
N ALA A 59 -16.49 -2.95 10.39
CA ALA A 59 -17.92 -2.98 10.12
C ALA A 59 -18.73 -3.75 11.18
N ILE A 60 -18.18 -4.85 11.72
CA ILE A 60 -18.86 -5.69 12.72
C ILE A 60 -18.84 -5.06 14.12
N GLY A 61 -17.97 -4.08 14.38
CA GLY A 61 -18.03 -3.29 15.62
C GLY A 61 -16.68 -2.90 16.22
N LEU A 62 -15.56 -3.29 15.62
CA LEU A 62 -14.23 -2.86 16.08
C LEU A 62 -14.10 -1.32 16.06
N SER A 63 -14.84 -0.65 15.18
CA SER A 63 -14.93 0.82 15.13
C SER A 63 -15.28 1.47 16.48
N SER A 64 -16.14 0.85 17.29
CA SER A 64 -16.50 1.35 18.62
C SER A 64 -15.32 1.37 19.60
N THR A 65 -14.45 0.36 19.52
CA THR A 65 -13.23 0.25 20.34
C THR A 65 -12.11 1.18 19.85
N VAL A 66 -12.05 1.43 18.55
CA VAL A 66 -11.09 2.37 17.94
C VAL A 66 -11.49 3.82 18.20
N ALA A 67 -12.79 4.11 18.37
CA ALA A 67 -13.30 5.44 18.64
C ALA A 67 -12.94 5.97 20.05
N ILE A 68 -12.56 5.08 20.98
CA ILE A 68 -12.06 5.45 22.31
C ILE A 68 -10.82 6.32 22.15
N GLU A 69 -10.80 7.47 22.81
CA GLU A 69 -9.78 8.50 22.58
C GLU A 69 -8.36 8.01 22.87
N GLU A 70 -8.19 7.18 23.90
CA GLU A 70 -6.91 6.55 24.25
C GLU A 70 -6.42 5.59 23.16
N ASN A 71 -7.29 4.69 22.69
CA ASN A 71 -6.96 3.74 21.62
C ASN A 71 -6.66 4.46 20.31
N ARG A 72 -7.44 5.49 19.97
CA ARG A 72 -7.21 6.30 18.76
C ARG A 72 -5.85 7.00 18.81
N LYS A 73 -5.46 7.56 19.96
CA LYS A 73 -4.14 8.18 20.14
C LYS A 73 -3.01 7.17 19.99
N LEU A 74 -3.15 5.98 20.55
CA LEU A 74 -2.15 4.91 20.42
C LEU A 74 -2.00 4.45 18.97
N ILE A 75 -3.11 4.19 18.27
CA ILE A 75 -3.10 3.78 16.85
C ILE A 75 -2.47 4.88 15.98
N ALA A 76 -2.86 6.14 16.19
CA ALA A 76 -2.31 7.27 15.45
C ALA A 76 -0.80 7.44 15.69
N LEU A 77 -0.33 7.25 16.94
CA LEU A 77 1.08 7.35 17.27
C LEU A 77 1.89 6.20 16.63
N LEU A 78 1.40 4.96 16.75
CA LEU A 78 2.07 3.79 16.17
C LEU A 78 2.11 3.87 14.64
N GLY A 79 1.00 4.21 14.00
CA GLY A 79 0.95 4.42 12.55
C GLY A 79 1.84 5.56 12.10
N GLY A 80 1.84 6.69 12.81
CA GLY A 80 2.73 7.82 12.51
C GLY A 80 4.21 7.46 12.61
N ILE A 81 4.61 6.73 13.66
CA ILE A 81 6.00 6.25 13.82
C ILE A 81 6.36 5.26 12.71
N SER A 82 5.45 4.33 12.39
CA SER A 82 5.62 3.36 11.29
C SER A 82 5.94 4.07 9.97
N LEU A 83 5.14 5.09 9.61
CA LEU A 83 5.32 5.88 8.40
C LEU A 83 6.64 6.66 8.38
N LEU A 84 7.04 7.25 9.52
CA LEU A 84 8.31 7.97 9.62
C LEU A 84 9.51 7.04 9.44
N ILE A 85 9.48 5.86 10.07
CA ILE A 85 10.53 4.84 9.94
C ILE A 85 10.60 4.39 8.48
N TYR A 86 9.46 4.06 7.88
CA TYR A 86 9.39 3.62 6.50
C TYR A 86 9.97 4.67 5.53
N SER A 87 9.51 5.92 5.65
CA SER A 87 9.98 7.02 4.80
C SER A 87 11.50 7.22 4.93
N THR A 88 12.04 7.13 6.15
CA THR A 88 13.48 7.30 6.38
C THR A 88 14.29 6.17 5.76
N LEU A 89 13.83 4.91 5.89
CA LEU A 89 14.49 3.75 5.30
C LEU A 89 14.49 3.82 3.76
N GLU A 90 13.37 4.22 3.16
CA GLU A 90 13.25 4.38 1.71
C GLU A 90 14.16 5.51 1.20
N LEU A 91 14.21 6.64 1.91
CA LEU A 91 15.09 7.77 1.58
C LEU A 91 16.58 7.36 1.62
N ILE A 92 17.00 6.63 2.65
CA ILE A 92 18.36 6.11 2.77
C ILE A 92 18.67 5.14 1.63
N GLY A 93 17.73 4.24 1.31
CA GLY A 93 17.83 3.31 0.19
C GLY A 93 18.03 4.04 -1.15
N ALA A 94 17.21 5.06 -1.42
CA ALA A 94 17.29 5.87 -2.62
C ALA A 94 18.64 6.60 -2.75
N ILE A 95 19.13 7.23 -1.66
CA ILE A 95 20.42 7.91 -1.63
C ILE A 95 21.58 6.92 -1.89
N LYS A 96 21.52 5.72 -1.30
CA LYS A 96 22.55 4.69 -1.48
C LYS A 96 22.62 4.17 -2.92
N MET A 97 21.45 4.03 -3.57
CA MET A 97 21.34 3.68 -4.98
C MET A 97 21.96 4.75 -5.89
N TRP A 98 21.66 6.03 -5.63
CA TRP A 98 22.26 7.15 -6.39
C TRP A 98 23.79 7.13 -6.28
N ARG A 99 24.34 6.87 -5.09
CA ARG A 99 25.81 6.84 -4.86
C ARG A 99 26.54 5.64 -5.47
N GLY A 100 25.89 4.84 -6.32
CA GLY A 100 26.53 3.82 -7.17
C GLY A 100 27.02 2.57 -6.43
N LYS A 101 26.57 2.32 -5.19
CA LYS A 101 27.11 1.25 -4.31
C LYS A 101 26.12 0.12 -3.99
N SER A 102 25.30 -0.31 -4.95
CA SER A 102 24.61 -1.60 -4.82
C SER A 102 24.36 -2.29 -6.15
N GLU A 103 25.05 -3.42 -6.36
CA GLU A 103 24.54 -4.46 -7.25
C GLU A 103 23.25 -5.02 -6.66
N MET A 104 22.17 -4.87 -7.40
CA MET A 104 20.86 -5.36 -7.03
C MET A 104 20.79 -6.87 -7.25
N LYS A 105 21.30 -7.68 -6.30
CA LYS A 105 20.99 -9.12 -6.27
C LYS A 105 19.51 -9.29 -5.90
N THR A 106 18.65 -9.35 -6.90
CA THR A 106 17.23 -9.69 -6.71
C THR A 106 16.92 -11.04 -7.35
N LYS A 107 17.16 -12.11 -6.59
CA LYS A 107 16.43 -13.36 -6.78
C LYS A 107 15.09 -13.25 -6.07
N THR A 108 14.07 -12.72 -6.73
CA THR A 108 12.69 -12.94 -6.29
C THR A 108 11.83 -13.20 -7.51
N GLY A 109 10.97 -14.23 -7.47
CA GLY A 109 10.06 -14.57 -8.57
C GLY A 109 8.79 -13.70 -8.57
N TYR A 110 7.86 -14.01 -9.47
CA TYR A 110 6.53 -13.37 -9.66
C TYR A 110 5.74 -13.07 -8.37
N ARG A 111 6.07 -13.73 -7.26
CA ARG A 111 5.51 -13.47 -5.92
C ARG A 111 5.79 -12.06 -5.37
N GLY A 112 6.74 -11.31 -5.95
CA GLY A 112 7.13 -9.99 -5.46
C GLY A 112 5.97 -8.98 -5.39
N GLY A 113 5.12 -8.91 -6.42
CA GLY A 113 3.98 -7.98 -6.44
C GLY A 113 2.99 -8.22 -5.30
N PHE A 114 2.62 -9.47 -5.05
CA PHE A 114 1.71 -9.83 -3.96
C PHE A 114 2.29 -9.53 -2.57
N TYR A 115 3.57 -9.83 -2.34
CA TYR A 115 4.23 -9.49 -1.08
C TYR A 115 4.38 -7.98 -0.88
N VAL A 116 4.68 -7.23 -1.94
CA VAL A 116 4.70 -5.76 -1.91
C VAL A 116 3.32 -5.22 -1.49
N GLY A 117 2.25 -5.78 -2.07
CA GLY A 117 0.87 -5.48 -1.68
C GLY A 117 0.60 -5.72 -0.19
N ILE A 118 0.96 -6.90 0.35
CA ILE A 118 0.73 -7.20 1.77
C ILE A 118 1.56 -6.30 2.69
N VAL A 119 2.88 -6.23 2.45
CA VAL A 119 3.82 -5.59 3.40
C VAL A 119 3.57 -4.10 3.51
N LEU A 120 3.28 -3.42 2.39
CA LEU A 120 3.05 -1.98 2.41
C LEU A 120 1.64 -1.60 2.86
N SER A 121 0.67 -2.52 2.77
CA SER A 121 -0.70 -2.27 3.26
C SER A 121 -0.87 -2.59 4.74
N ALA A 122 -0.04 -3.48 5.27
CA ALA A 122 -0.02 -3.83 6.69
C ALA A 122 0.75 -2.80 7.54
N LEU A 123 1.30 -1.75 6.94
CA LEU A 123 2.26 -0.82 7.55
C LEU A 123 1.68 0.58 7.82
#